data_AF-A0A2V8DIV9-F1
#
_entry.id   AF-A0A2V8DIV9-F1
#
_cell.length_a   1.000
_cell.length_b   1.000
_cell.length_c   1.000
_cell.angle_alpha   90.00
_cell.angle_beta   90.00
_cell.angle_gamma   90.00
#
_symmetry.space_group_name_H-M   'P 1'
#
loop_
_entity.id
_entity.type
_entity.pdbx_description
1 polymer ?
#
loop_
_entity_poly.entity_id
_entity_poly.type
_entity_poly.pdbx_seq_one_letter_code
_entity_poly.pdbx_strand_id
1 'polypeptide(L)'
;MVVPEYGSMTKVTFTLDDGTVETIRAIAARKRKPRSLVVREAVAAYARQEDKLDDAERARRLRVLDDVMARPDTRPPAAVEKELRAIRRARRVGWRRPAE
;
A
#
# COMPACT_ATOMS: atom_id res chain seq x y z
N MET A 1 -13.05 -17.55 21.25
CA MET A 1 -13.17 -17.86 19.80
C MET A 1 -13.85 -16.67 19.17
N VAL A 2 -13.08 -15.77 18.55
CA VAL A 2 -13.63 -14.54 17.95
C VAL A 2 -14.23 -14.93 16.61
N VAL A 3 -15.56 -15.03 16.58
CA VAL A 3 -16.31 -15.17 15.32
C VAL A 3 -16.30 -13.79 14.67
N PRO A 4 -15.74 -13.60 13.46
CA PRO A 4 -15.77 -12.31 12.81
C PRO A 4 -17.24 -11.96 12.52
N GLU A 5 -17.66 -10.78 12.97
CA GLU A 5 -18.94 -10.18 12.61
C GLU A 5 -19.07 -10.12 11.08
N TYR A 6 -19.93 -10.95 10.50
CA TYR A 6 -20.38 -10.79 9.11
C TYR A 6 -21.47 -9.70 9.06
N GLY A 7 -21.11 -8.47 9.42
CA GLY A 7 -21.99 -7.30 9.32
C GLY A 7 -22.34 -7.00 7.85
N SER A 8 -23.64 -7.09 7.53
CA SER A 8 -24.34 -6.75 6.27
C SER A 8 -23.57 -6.88 4.95
N MET A 9 -23.81 -7.94 4.18
CA MET A 9 -23.42 -7.99 2.77
C MET A 9 -24.31 -7.06 1.93
N THR A 10 -23.72 -6.04 1.30
CA THR A 10 -24.43 -5.16 0.34
C THR A 10 -24.57 -5.86 -1.01
N LYS A 11 -25.80 -5.94 -1.54
CA LYS A 11 -26.04 -6.43 -2.90
C LYS A 11 -25.73 -5.34 -3.90
N VAL A 12 -24.89 -5.66 -4.89
CA VAL A 12 -24.53 -4.75 -5.98
C VAL A 12 -24.74 -5.47 -7.31
N THR A 13 -25.19 -4.72 -8.32
CA THR A 13 -25.35 -5.20 -9.69
C THR A 13 -24.26 -4.57 -10.55
N PHE A 14 -23.53 -5.40 -11.31
CA PHE A 14 -22.51 -4.97 -12.25
C PHE A 14 -22.81 -5.54 -13.63
N THR A 15 -22.44 -4.78 -14.66
CA THR A 15 -22.38 -5.29 -16.03
C THR A 15 -20.96 -5.81 -16.27
N LEU A 16 -20.85 -7.04 -16.75
CA LEU A 16 -19.59 -7.71 -17.10
C LEU A 16 -19.74 -8.26 -18.52
N ASP A 17 -18.64 -8.35 -19.26
CA ASP A 17 -18.65 -9.04 -20.55
C ASP A 17 -18.89 -10.55 -20.38
N ASP A 18 -19.38 -11.20 -21.43
CA ASP A 18 -19.73 -12.62 -21.41
C ASP A 18 -18.52 -13.51 -21.06
N GLY A 19 -17.33 -13.15 -21.52
CA GLY A 19 -16.10 -13.89 -21.22
C GLY A 19 -15.73 -13.88 -19.74
N THR A 20 -15.87 -12.72 -19.09
CA THR A 20 -15.67 -12.58 -17.64
C THR A 20 -16.72 -13.36 -16.86
N VAL A 21 -17.99 -13.32 -17.28
CA VAL A 21 -19.07 -14.10 -16.63
C VAL A 21 -18.78 -15.60 -16.70
N GLU A 22 -18.38 -16.11 -17.87
CA GLU A 22 -18.03 -17.52 -18.04
C GLU A 22 -16.79 -17.93 -17.23
N THR A 23 -15.79 -17.05 -17.14
CA THR A 23 -14.62 -17.27 -16.29
C THR A 23 -15.00 -17.40 -14.81
N ILE A 24 -15.87 -16.52 -14.30
CA ILE A 24 -16.37 -16.60 -12.92
C ILE A 24 -17.14 -17.90 -12.71
N ARG A 25 -17.98 -18.32 -13.66
CA ARG A 25 -18.74 -19.58 -13.60
C ARG A 25 -17.81 -20.79 -13.54
N ALA A 26 -16.82 -20.85 -14.42
CA ALA A 26 -15.85 -21.95 -14.47
C ALA A 26 -15.02 -22.04 -13.18
N ILE A 27 -14.56 -20.91 -12.63
CA ILE A 27 -13.81 -20.89 -11.38
C ILE A 27 -14.68 -21.31 -10.20
N ALA A 28 -15.91 -20.79 -10.12
CA ALA A 28 -16.87 -21.15 -9.09
C ALA A 28 -17.16 -22.67 -9.09
N ALA A 29 -17.38 -23.26 -10.28
CA ALA A 29 -17.58 -24.69 -10.44
C ALA A 29 -16.33 -25.48 -10.01
N ARG A 30 -15.16 -25.14 -10.55
CA ARG A 30 -13.88 -25.83 -10.25
C ARG A 30 -13.52 -25.77 -8.77
N LYS A 31 -13.74 -24.64 -8.11
CA LYS A 31 -13.44 -24.44 -6.69
C LYS A 31 -14.58 -24.84 -5.76
N ARG A 32 -15.75 -25.24 -6.29
CA ARG A 32 -16.98 -25.52 -5.53
C ARG A 32 -17.36 -24.38 -4.57
N LYS A 33 -17.34 -23.14 -5.09
CA LYS A 33 -17.63 -21.91 -4.32
C LYS A 33 -18.74 -21.09 -4.99
N PRO A 34 -19.52 -20.30 -4.22
CA PRO A 34 -20.45 -19.32 -4.79
C PRO A 34 -19.75 -18.29 -5.67
N ARG A 35 -20.41 -17.83 -6.75
CA ARG A 35 -19.87 -16.80 -7.66
C ARG A 35 -19.53 -15.50 -6.94
N SER A 36 -20.37 -15.07 -5.99
CA SER A 36 -20.11 -13.89 -5.16
C SER A 36 -18.83 -14.02 -4.32
N LEU A 37 -18.48 -15.24 -3.88
CA LEU A 37 -17.22 -15.47 -3.17
C LEU A 37 -16.02 -15.39 -4.12
N VAL A 38 -16.14 -15.89 -5.35
CA VAL A 38 -15.09 -15.73 -6.38
C VAL A 38 -14.84 -14.26 -6.68
N VAL A 39 -15.90 -13.46 -6.83
CA VAL A 39 -15.77 -12.00 -7.05
C VAL A 39 -15.07 -11.32 -5.87
N ARG A 40 -15.47 -11.64 -4.62
CA ARG A 40 -14.78 -11.10 -3.43
C ARG A 40 -13.30 -11.46 -3.38
N GLU A 41 -12.95 -12.72 -3.67
CA GLU A 41 -11.56 -13.17 -3.71
C GLU A 41 -10.76 -12.45 -4.80
N ALA A 42 -11.37 -12.21 -5.97
CA ALA A 42 -10.75 -11.46 -7.07
C ALA A 42 -10.50 -10.00 -6.69
N VAL A 43 -11.48 -9.32 -6.10
CA VAL A 43 -11.32 -7.93 -5.62
C VAL A 43 -10.24 -7.83 -4.55
N ALA A 44 -10.19 -8.77 -3.60
CA ALA A 44 -9.15 -8.81 -2.58
C ALA A 44 -7.75 -9.11 -3.16
N ALA A 45 -7.66 -9.84 -4.26
CA ALA A 45 -6.40 -10.03 -4.98
C ALA A 45 -5.97 -8.76 -5.72
N TYR A 46 -6.91 -8.08 -6.37
CA TYR A 46 -6.68 -6.81 -7.05
C TYR A 46 -6.24 -5.70 -6.09
N ALA A 47 -6.91 -5.55 -4.94
CA ALA A 47 -6.50 -4.59 -3.90
C ALA A 47 -5.07 -4.84 -3.38
N ARG A 48 -4.69 -6.11 -3.20
CA ARG A 48 -3.31 -6.47 -2.82
C ARG A 48 -2.27 -6.18 -3.90
N GLN A 49 -2.69 -6.05 -5.17
CA GLN A 49 -1.81 -5.62 -6.26
C GLN A 49 -1.67 -4.10 -6.28
N GLU A 50 -2.71 -3.34 -5.97
CA GLU A 50 -2.65 -1.87 -5.82
C GLU A 50 -1.70 -1.44 -4.70
N ASP A 51 -1.59 -2.23 -3.62
CA ASP A 51 -0.59 -2.00 -2.55
C ASP A 51 0.87 -2.29 -3.00
N LYS A 52 1.07 -2.91 -4.17
CA LYS A 52 2.38 -3.18 -4.74
C LYS A 52 2.65 -2.18 -5.87
N LEU A 53 3.80 -1.51 -5.79
CA LEU A 53 4.30 -0.75 -6.93
C LEU A 53 4.40 -1.69 -8.12
N ASP A 54 3.80 -1.30 -9.24
CA ASP A 54 4.02 -1.96 -10.52
C ASP A 54 5.53 -2.07 -10.82
N ASP A 55 5.94 -3.08 -11.58
CA ASP A 55 7.35 -3.41 -11.80
C ASP A 55 8.12 -2.22 -12.38
N ALA A 56 7.48 -1.42 -13.25
CA ALA A 56 8.06 -0.20 -13.80
C ALA A 56 8.32 0.88 -12.72
N GLU A 57 7.35 1.11 -11.83
CA GLU A 57 7.48 2.09 -10.75
C GLU A 57 8.46 1.60 -9.67
N ARG A 58 8.46 0.30 -9.37
CA ARG A 58 9.47 -0.33 -8.52
C ARG A 58 10.88 -0.12 -9.08
N ALA A 59 11.09 -0.40 -10.37
CA ALA A 59 12.38 -0.20 -11.02
C ALA A 59 12.81 1.27 -11.03
N ARG A 60 11.87 2.19 -11.25
CA ARG A 60 12.14 3.64 -11.19
C ARG A 60 12.58 4.07 -9.79
N ARG A 61 11.90 3.62 -8.73
CA ARG A 61 12.27 3.99 -7.35
C ARG A 61 13.60 3.37 -6.92
N LEU A 62 13.87 2.13 -7.33
CA LEU A 62 15.16 1.50 -7.05
C LEU A 62 16.32 2.26 -7.73
N ARG A 63 16.16 2.70 -8.97
CA ARG A 63 17.16 3.56 -9.64
C ARG A 63 17.45 4.85 -8.86
N VAL A 64 16.43 5.51 -8.34
CA VAL A 64 16.62 6.72 -7.51
C VAL A 64 17.42 6.40 -6.24
N LEU A 65 17.18 5.25 -5.61
CA LEU A 65 17.95 4.82 -4.45
C LEU A 65 19.41 4.54 -4.83
N ASP A 66 19.64 3.81 -5.91
CA ASP A 66 20.97 3.51 -6.42
C ASP A 66 21.75 4.79 -6.75
N ASP A 67 21.10 5.76 -7.40
CA ASP A 67 21.67 7.08 -7.72
C ASP A 67 22.05 7.88 -6.48
N VAL A 68 21.28 7.74 -5.38
CA VAL A 68 21.60 8.41 -4.10
C VAL A 68 22.76 7.71 -3.41
N MET A 69 22.77 6.37 -3.40
CA MET A 69 23.81 5.56 -2.76
C MET A 69 25.16 5.68 -3.48
N ALA A 70 25.15 5.88 -4.80
CA ALA A 70 26.37 6.05 -5.60
C ALA A 70 27.02 7.43 -5.43
N ARG A 71 26.31 8.42 -4.86
CA ARG A 71 26.87 9.76 -4.66
C ARG A 71 27.81 9.76 -3.46
N PRO A 72 29.03 10.32 -3.61
CA PRO A 72 29.93 10.46 -2.49
C PRO A 72 29.35 11.41 -1.45
N ASP A 73 29.62 11.14 -0.18
CA ASP A 73 29.25 12.01 0.91
C ASP A 73 29.87 13.40 0.71
N THR A 74 29.01 14.43 0.66
CA THR A 74 29.45 15.81 0.46
C THR A 74 29.97 16.46 1.74
N ARG A 75 29.70 15.86 2.91
CA ARG A 75 30.02 16.41 4.23
C ARG A 75 30.40 15.30 5.21
N PRO A 76 31.33 15.53 6.14
CA PRO A 76 31.69 14.55 7.14
C PRO A 76 30.52 14.29 8.10
N PRO A 77 30.36 13.05 8.62
CA PRO A 77 29.25 12.66 9.49
C PRO A 77 29.07 13.56 10.73
N ALA A 78 30.18 14.03 11.31
CA ALA A 78 30.16 14.91 12.48
C ALA A 78 29.46 16.26 12.22
N ALA A 79 29.58 16.81 11.02
CA ALA A 79 28.91 18.05 10.62
C ALA A 79 27.40 17.85 10.50
N VAL A 80 26.98 16.73 9.89
CA VAL A 80 25.57 16.33 9.76
C VAL A 80 24.95 16.09 11.15
N GLU A 81 25.65 15.39 12.04
CA GLU A 81 25.21 15.17 13.42
C GLU A 81 25.01 16.48 14.20
N LYS A 82 25.90 17.45 14.02
CA LYS A 82 25.77 18.80 14.63
C LYS A 82 24.52 19.50 14.10
N GLU A 83 24.28 19.44 12.80
CA GLU A 83 23.10 20.03 12.14
C GLU A 83 21.80 19.38 12.63
N LEU A 84 21.73 18.04 12.64
CA LEU A 84 20.57 17.30 13.13
C LEU A 84 20.27 17.63 14.60
N ARG A 85 21.31 17.78 15.44
CA ARG A 85 21.15 18.22 16.83
C ARG A 85 20.57 19.64 16.93
N ALA A 86 21.00 20.56 16.08
CA ALA A 86 20.46 21.93 16.04
C ALA A 86 18.98 21.94 15.63
N ILE A 87 18.61 21.23 14.56
CA ILE A 87 17.22 21.10 14.09
C ILE A 87 16.34 20.49 15.18
N ARG A 88 16.77 19.40 15.82
CA ARG A 88 16.03 18.76 16.91
C ARG A 88 15.89 19.65 18.14
N ARG A 89 16.88 20.52 18.43
CA ARG A 89 16.76 21.53 19.48
C ARG A 89 15.70 22.57 19.09
N ALA A 90 15.80 23.16 17.90
CA ALA A 90 14.84 24.15 17.41
C ALA A 90 13.38 23.66 17.47
N ARG A 91 13.11 22.42 17.03
CA ARG A 91 11.78 21.79 17.13
C ARG A 91 11.27 21.67 18.57
N ARG A 92 12.17 21.40 19.54
CA ARG A 92 11.81 21.32 20.96
C ARG A 92 11.51 22.69 21.59
N VAL A 93 12.08 23.77 21.04
CA VAL A 93 11.82 25.13 21.56
C VAL A 93 10.53 25.72 20.96
N GLY A 94 10.22 25.44 19.69
CA GLY A 94 9.05 25.99 18.99
C GLY A 94 7.68 25.40 19.37
N TRP A 95 7.62 24.31 20.14
CA TRP A 95 6.34 23.70 20.59
C TRP A 95 5.86 24.20 21.97
N ARG A 96 6.56 25.13 22.64
CA ARG A 96 5.98 25.79 23.81
C ARG A 96 4.91 26.78 23.36
N ARG A 97 3.66 26.31 23.18
CA ARG A 97 2.49 27.19 23.21
C ARG A 97 2.46 27.88 24.59
N PRO A 98 2.29 29.20 24.69
CA PRO A 98 1.81 29.78 25.92
C PRO A 98 0.44 29.15 26.19
N ALA A 99 0.26 28.58 27.38
CA ALA A 99 -1.08 28.33 27.89
C ALA A 99 -1.63 29.70 28.28
N GLU A 100 -2.60 30.18 27.49
CA GLU A 100 -3.52 31.23 27.89
C GLU A 100 -4.92 30.60 27.96
#